data_AF-A0A1W2DZA3-F1
#
_entry.id   AF-A0A1W2DZA3-F1
#
_cell.length_a   1.000
_cell.length_b   1.000
_cell.length_c   1.000
_cell.angle_alpha   90.00
_cell.angle_beta   90.00
_cell.angle_gamma   90.00
#
_symmetry.space_group_name_H-M   'P 1'
#
loop_
_entity.id
_entity.type
_entity.pdbx_description
1 polymer ?
#
loop_
_entity_poly.entity_id
_entity_poly.type
_entity_poly.pdbx_seq_one_letter_code
_entity_poly.pdbx_strand_id
1 'polypeptide(L)'
;MSKLTVASAADASVVAALLPEDAAFAIPLEQGGFEIEVGEQHAAALASIGADMSAARLQYVAIFKADLKRDIDATAETERLKYITPGAGQAMTYQAKASEARLYLADPSPDPQDYPLLAAEVGITAEDMSGVATAVLAAERQWHLVGAAIEAVRLGAKEAISVATTKAEADAVFAAITWPAAAS
;
A
#
# COMPACT_ATOMS: atom_id res chain seq x y z
N MET A 1 -4.29 8.79 -45.57
CA MET A 1 -3.75 9.58 -44.44
C MET A 1 -3.93 8.77 -43.17
N SER A 2 -2.91 8.76 -42.30
CA SER A 2 -2.92 8.05 -41.02
C SER A 2 -2.93 9.05 -39.87
N LYS A 3 -3.56 8.67 -38.75
CA LYS A 3 -3.88 9.56 -37.64
C LYS A 3 -3.45 8.95 -36.31
N LEU A 4 -2.98 9.79 -35.39
CA LEU A 4 -2.70 9.44 -33.99
C LEU A 4 -3.25 10.54 -33.08
N THR A 5 -4.10 10.17 -32.13
CA THR A 5 -4.59 11.10 -31.11
C THR A 5 -3.64 11.10 -29.90
N VAL A 6 -3.24 12.29 -29.46
CA VAL A 6 -2.42 12.50 -28.26
C VAL A 6 -3.12 13.43 -27.27
N ALA A 7 -2.82 13.27 -25.98
CA ALA A 7 -3.58 13.90 -24.90
C ALA A 7 -3.23 15.38 -24.68
N SER A 8 -2.07 15.85 -25.15
CA SER A 8 -1.56 17.18 -24.86
C SER A 8 -0.74 17.78 -26.00
N ALA A 9 -0.54 19.10 -25.96
CA ALA A 9 0.30 19.81 -26.92
C ALA A 9 1.78 19.39 -26.79
N ALA A 10 2.22 19.05 -25.58
CA ALA A 10 3.56 18.55 -25.32
C ALA A 10 3.76 17.18 -25.98
N ASP A 11 2.80 16.26 -25.82
CA ASP A 11 2.83 14.97 -26.52
C ASP A 11 2.83 15.17 -28.04
N ALA A 12 2.03 16.13 -28.55
CA ALA A 12 1.99 16.45 -29.97
C ALA A 12 3.33 16.95 -30.50
N SER A 13 3.99 17.83 -29.74
CA SER A 13 5.32 18.35 -30.07
C SER A 13 6.38 17.26 -30.04
N VAL A 14 6.31 16.31 -29.11
CA VAL A 14 7.24 15.17 -29.03
C VAL A 14 7.08 14.27 -30.25
N VAL A 15 5.85 13.92 -30.62
CA VAL A 15 5.61 13.08 -31.79
C VAL A 15 6.02 13.80 -33.09
N ALA A 16 5.74 15.10 -33.22
CA ALA A 16 6.16 15.88 -34.38
C ALA A 16 7.69 15.96 -34.52
N ALA A 17 8.43 16.05 -33.42
CA ALA A 17 9.90 16.07 -33.42
C ALA A 17 10.54 14.72 -33.77
N LEU A 18 9.80 13.62 -33.65
CA LEU A 18 10.25 12.26 -33.99
C LEU A 18 9.95 11.87 -35.44
N LEU A 19 9.20 12.72 -36.17
CA LEU A 19 8.89 12.54 -37.58
C LEU A 19 9.81 13.41 -38.44
N PRO A 20 9.97 13.10 -39.75
CA PRO A 20 10.70 13.97 -40.68
C PRO A 20 10.09 15.38 -40.72
N GLU A 21 10.90 16.40 -40.99
CA GLU A 21 10.41 17.78 -41.17
C GLU A 21 9.29 17.80 -42.25
N ASP A 22 8.24 18.60 -41.99
CA ASP A 22 7.03 18.73 -42.81
C ASP A 22 6.14 17.47 -42.96
N ALA A 23 6.44 16.36 -42.27
CA ALA A 23 5.68 15.12 -42.40
C ALA A 23 4.35 15.09 -41.62
N ALA A 24 4.14 16.03 -40.70
CA ALA A 24 3.05 15.99 -39.73
C ALA A 24 2.40 17.35 -39.48
N PHE A 25 1.08 17.34 -39.29
CA PHE A 25 0.33 18.49 -38.77
C PHE A 25 -0.41 18.07 -37.49
N ALA A 26 -0.29 18.89 -36.44
CA ALA A 26 -1.03 18.71 -35.19
C ALA A 26 -2.32 19.56 -35.23
N ILE A 27 -3.46 18.90 -35.11
CA ILE A 27 -4.80 19.50 -35.17
C ILE A 27 -5.40 19.46 -33.75
N PRO A 28 -5.68 20.61 -33.11
CA PRO A 28 -6.36 20.61 -31.82
C PRO A 28 -7.79 20.08 -31.97
N LEU A 29 -8.21 19.22 -31.03
CA LEU A 29 -9.55 18.61 -31.04
C LEU A 29 -10.52 19.38 -30.11
N GLU A 30 -11.80 19.47 -30.51
CA GLU A 30 -12.82 20.20 -29.73
C GLU A 30 -13.05 19.61 -28.32
N GLN A 31 -12.82 18.32 -28.13
CA GLN A 31 -12.96 17.64 -26.82
C GLN A 31 -11.68 17.65 -25.98
N GLY A 32 -10.65 18.40 -26.41
CA GLY A 32 -9.31 18.37 -25.83
C GLY A 32 -8.40 17.33 -26.50
N GLY A 33 -7.09 17.61 -26.49
CA GLY A 33 -6.08 16.79 -27.16
C GLY A 33 -5.74 17.28 -28.57
N PHE A 34 -4.88 16.52 -29.24
CA PHE A 34 -4.37 16.83 -30.58
C PHE A 34 -4.41 15.57 -31.45
N GLU A 35 -4.78 15.74 -32.71
CA GLU A 35 -4.63 14.70 -33.73
C GLU A 35 -3.43 15.02 -34.61
N ILE A 36 -2.57 14.03 -34.79
CA ILE A 36 -1.40 14.13 -35.66
C ILE A 36 -1.73 13.36 -36.93
N GLU A 37 -1.75 14.08 -38.05
CA GLU A 37 -1.97 13.49 -39.36
C GLU A 37 -0.67 13.39 -40.13
N VAL A 38 -0.44 12.23 -40.76
CA VAL A 38 0.70 11.99 -41.65
C VAL A 38 0.26 11.39 -42.98
N GLY A 39 1.09 11.60 -44.02
CA GLY A 39 0.97 10.89 -45.28
C GLY A 39 1.10 9.37 -45.11
N GLU A 40 0.49 8.59 -46.00
CA GLU A 40 0.44 7.11 -45.89
C GLU A 40 1.84 6.47 -45.89
N GLN A 41 2.81 7.10 -46.56
CA GLN A 41 4.21 6.71 -46.53
C GLN A 41 4.88 6.79 -45.14
N HIS A 42 4.31 7.57 -44.20
CA HIS A 42 4.79 7.71 -42.83
C HIS A 42 3.90 6.99 -41.80
N ALA A 43 2.87 6.26 -42.24
CA ALA A 43 1.92 5.56 -41.37
C ALA A 43 2.61 4.59 -40.39
N ALA A 44 3.61 3.84 -40.87
CA ALA A 44 4.37 2.91 -40.04
C ALA A 44 5.18 3.60 -38.93
N ALA A 45 5.78 4.75 -39.25
CA ALA A 45 6.53 5.55 -38.28
C ALA A 45 5.59 6.11 -37.19
N LEU A 46 4.44 6.67 -37.59
CA LEU A 46 3.44 7.19 -36.64
C LEU A 46 2.88 6.10 -35.72
N ALA A 47 2.62 4.90 -36.26
CA ALA A 47 2.17 3.75 -35.47
C ALA A 47 3.22 3.28 -34.45
N SER A 48 4.51 3.24 -34.84
CA SER A 48 5.61 2.88 -33.93
C SER A 48 5.72 3.89 -32.78
N ILE A 49 5.69 5.19 -33.07
CA ILE A 49 5.77 6.24 -32.06
C ILE A 49 4.59 6.15 -31.08
N GLY A 50 3.37 5.90 -31.58
CA GLY A 50 2.19 5.69 -30.73
C GLY A 50 2.34 4.47 -29.80
N ALA A 51 2.88 3.37 -30.31
CA ALA A 51 3.14 2.16 -29.52
C ALA A 51 4.20 2.40 -28.43
N ASP A 52 5.30 3.08 -28.74
CA ASP A 52 6.37 3.39 -27.80
C ASP A 52 5.88 4.34 -26.68
N MET A 53 5.13 5.38 -27.04
CA MET A 53 4.50 6.29 -26.08
C MET A 53 3.50 5.56 -25.16
N SER A 54 2.70 4.64 -25.72
CA SER A 54 1.79 3.81 -24.94
C SER A 54 2.55 2.89 -23.97
N ALA A 55 3.63 2.25 -24.43
CA ALA A 55 4.47 1.40 -23.60
C ALA A 55 5.13 2.19 -22.44
N ALA A 56 5.68 3.36 -22.73
CA ALA A 56 6.26 4.24 -21.72
C ALA A 56 5.23 4.68 -20.67
N ARG A 57 3.99 5.01 -21.09
CA ARG A 57 2.90 5.35 -20.18
C ARG A 57 2.51 4.18 -19.28
N LEU A 58 2.40 2.97 -19.82
CA LEU A 58 2.10 1.78 -19.04
C LEU A 58 3.20 1.48 -18.01
N GLN A 59 4.47 1.62 -18.41
CA GLN A 59 5.61 1.47 -17.50
C GLN A 59 5.57 2.51 -16.38
N TYR A 60 5.29 3.78 -16.71
CA TYR A 60 5.15 4.84 -15.73
C TYR A 60 4.04 4.54 -14.70
N VAL A 61 2.86 4.12 -15.17
CA VAL A 61 1.74 3.74 -14.27
C VAL A 61 2.14 2.55 -13.38
N ALA A 62 2.86 1.56 -13.91
CA ALA A 62 3.31 0.41 -13.13
C ALA A 62 4.29 0.82 -12.01
N ILE A 63 5.26 1.68 -12.31
CA ILE A 63 6.21 2.22 -11.31
C ILE A 63 5.44 3.01 -10.25
N PHE A 64 4.55 3.90 -10.68
CA PHE A 64 3.75 4.74 -9.79
C PHE A 64 2.92 3.91 -8.80
N LYS A 65 2.27 2.85 -9.28
CA LYS A 65 1.54 1.90 -8.41
C LYS A 65 2.45 1.20 -7.40
N ALA A 66 3.67 0.85 -7.80
CA ALA A 66 4.63 0.20 -6.91
C ALA A 66 5.06 1.13 -5.77
N ASP A 67 5.30 2.41 -6.07
CA ASP A 67 5.59 3.43 -5.07
C ASP A 67 4.44 3.60 -4.07
N LEU A 68 3.20 3.75 -4.55
CA LEU A 68 2.04 3.86 -3.66
C LEU A 68 1.86 2.63 -2.76
N LYS A 69 2.12 1.42 -3.29
CA LYS A 69 2.04 0.18 -2.49
C LYS A 69 3.09 0.14 -1.38
N ARG A 70 4.31 0.64 -1.63
CA ARG A 70 5.34 0.80 -0.61
C ARG A 70 4.91 1.81 0.46
N ASP A 71 4.32 2.93 0.03
CA ASP A 71 3.87 3.97 0.95
C ASP A 71 2.70 3.50 1.81
N ILE A 72 1.81 2.65 1.27
CA ILE A 72 0.77 1.94 2.04
C ILE A 72 1.40 1.05 3.12
N ASP A 73 2.43 0.27 2.77
CA ASP A 73 3.10 -0.60 3.73
C ASP A 73 3.77 0.22 4.85
N ALA A 74 4.41 1.34 4.52
CA ALA A 74 5.03 2.25 5.49
C ALA A 74 3.99 2.94 6.39
N THR A 75 2.86 3.35 5.82
CA THR A 75 1.77 3.98 6.57
C THR A 75 1.10 2.97 7.50
N ALA A 76 0.84 1.74 7.02
CA ALA A 76 0.33 0.65 7.86
C ALA A 76 1.22 0.38 9.07
N GLU A 77 2.54 0.40 8.88
CA GLU A 77 3.49 0.25 9.99
C GLU A 77 3.40 1.42 10.97
N THR A 78 3.35 2.66 10.47
CA THR A 78 3.15 3.85 11.31
C THR A 78 1.86 3.74 12.15
N GLU A 79 0.79 3.19 11.58
CA GLU A 79 -0.45 2.93 12.31
C GLU A 79 -0.30 1.84 13.38
N ARG A 80 0.41 0.75 13.09
CA ARG A 80 0.69 -0.32 14.07
C ARG A 80 1.46 0.23 15.28
N LEU A 81 2.46 1.07 15.05
CA LEU A 81 3.32 1.64 16.09
C LEU A 81 2.59 2.59 17.06
N LYS A 82 1.33 2.94 16.80
CA LYS A 82 0.48 3.64 17.79
C LYS A 82 0.04 2.73 18.94
N TYR A 83 0.10 1.40 18.75
CA TYR A 83 -0.43 0.40 19.69
C TYR A 83 0.64 -0.54 20.24
N ILE A 84 1.78 -0.67 19.55
CA ILE A 84 2.86 -1.56 19.95
C ILE A 84 4.21 -0.85 19.98
N THR A 85 5.12 -1.40 20.77
CA THR A 85 6.52 -0.96 20.81
C THR A 85 7.30 -1.65 19.67
N PRO A 86 8.06 -0.91 18.85
CA PRO A 86 8.87 -1.51 17.79
C PRO A 86 10.02 -2.36 18.36
N GLY A 87 10.42 -3.38 17.59
CA GLY A 87 11.64 -4.16 17.85
C GLY A 87 11.39 -5.66 17.88
N ALA A 88 12.23 -6.42 17.16
CA ALA A 88 12.09 -7.87 17.05
C ALA A 88 12.22 -8.58 18.40
N GLY A 89 13.19 -8.17 19.24
CA GLY A 89 13.35 -8.72 20.59
C GLY A 89 12.14 -8.45 21.48
N GLN A 90 11.58 -7.24 21.41
CA GLN A 90 10.37 -6.88 22.15
C GLN A 90 9.16 -7.72 21.71
N ALA A 91 8.99 -7.91 20.39
CA ALA A 91 7.94 -8.75 19.84
C ALA A 91 8.04 -10.20 20.31
N MET A 92 9.26 -10.77 20.33
CA MET A 92 9.51 -12.11 20.87
C MET A 92 9.13 -12.22 22.34
N THR A 93 9.47 -11.20 23.15
CA THR A 93 9.09 -11.15 24.57
C THR A 93 7.57 -11.11 24.76
N TYR A 94 6.84 -10.31 23.97
CA TYR A 94 5.38 -10.26 24.05
C TYR A 94 4.73 -11.58 23.65
N GLN A 95 5.23 -12.25 22.60
CA GLN A 95 4.75 -13.56 22.19
C GLN A 95 4.97 -14.62 23.27
N ALA A 96 6.16 -14.62 23.89
CA ALA A 96 6.48 -15.53 24.98
C ALA A 96 5.58 -15.29 26.21
N LYS A 97 5.36 -14.02 26.60
CA LYS A 97 4.43 -13.65 27.69
C LYS A 97 3.01 -14.12 27.42
N ALA A 98 2.50 -13.92 26.21
CA ALA A 98 1.16 -14.40 25.86
C ALA A 98 1.07 -15.94 25.86
N SER A 99 2.15 -16.65 25.52
CA SER A 99 2.22 -18.10 25.66
C SER A 99 2.16 -18.54 27.12
N GLU A 100 2.99 -17.96 27.99
CA GLU A 100 2.96 -18.23 29.43
C GLU A 100 1.58 -17.93 30.03
N ALA A 101 0.96 -16.80 29.67
CA ALA A 101 -0.36 -16.41 30.19
C ALA A 101 -1.45 -17.43 29.84
N ARG A 102 -1.44 -17.99 28.62
CA ARG A 102 -2.40 -19.03 28.23
C ARG A 102 -2.17 -20.33 28.99
N LEU A 103 -0.91 -20.73 29.16
CA LEU A 103 -0.55 -21.95 29.88
C LEU A 103 -0.89 -21.83 31.37
N TYR A 104 -0.51 -20.71 32.01
CA TYR A 104 -0.80 -20.42 33.42
C TYR A 104 -2.29 -20.48 33.72
N LEU A 105 -3.14 -19.86 32.88
CA LEU A 105 -4.59 -19.84 33.09
C LEU A 105 -5.27 -21.18 32.76
N ALA A 106 -4.62 -22.07 32.02
CA ALA A 106 -5.13 -23.39 31.69
C ALA A 106 -4.67 -24.47 32.69
N ASP A 107 -3.64 -24.20 33.47
CA ASP A 107 -3.08 -25.10 34.47
C ASP A 107 -3.95 -25.08 35.74
N PRO A 108 -4.48 -26.23 36.21
CA PRO A 108 -5.28 -26.29 37.44
C PRO A 108 -4.46 -26.10 38.72
N SER A 109 -3.12 -26.15 38.66
CA SER A 109 -2.23 -25.99 39.81
C SER A 109 -0.88 -25.40 39.38
N PRO A 110 -0.84 -24.16 38.86
CA PRO A 110 0.35 -23.57 38.28
C PRO A 110 1.43 -23.31 39.33
N ASP A 111 2.67 -23.69 39.03
CA ASP A 111 3.85 -23.25 39.77
C ASP A 111 4.36 -21.93 39.14
N PRO A 112 4.41 -20.81 39.89
CA PRO A 112 4.96 -19.55 39.38
C PRO A 112 6.38 -19.65 38.79
N GLN A 113 7.19 -20.62 39.20
CA GLN A 113 8.55 -20.82 38.65
C GLN A 113 8.55 -21.24 37.18
N ASP A 114 7.45 -21.83 36.69
CA ASP A 114 7.30 -22.24 35.29
C ASP A 114 6.88 -21.07 34.37
N TYR A 115 6.56 -19.90 34.95
CA TYR A 115 6.07 -18.72 34.24
C TYR A 115 6.88 -17.46 34.59
N PRO A 116 8.19 -17.46 34.35
CA PRO A 116 9.10 -16.41 34.83
C PRO A 116 8.82 -15.03 34.22
N LEU A 117 8.28 -14.93 33.00
CA LEU A 117 7.98 -13.65 32.39
C LEU A 117 6.74 -12.99 33.01
N LEU A 118 5.74 -13.79 33.42
CA LEU A 118 4.59 -13.28 34.17
C LEU A 118 4.99 -12.92 35.61
N ALA A 119 5.79 -13.77 36.27
CA ALA A 119 6.25 -13.54 37.63
C ALA A 119 7.03 -12.23 37.78
N ALA A 120 7.80 -11.86 36.75
CA ALA A 120 8.54 -10.61 36.71
C ALA A 120 7.66 -9.34 36.68
N GLU A 121 6.36 -9.45 36.38
CA GLU A 121 5.43 -8.31 36.29
C GLU A 121 4.46 -8.21 37.48
N VAL A 122 4.51 -9.15 38.42
CA VAL A 122 3.69 -9.09 39.63
C VAL A 122 4.11 -7.88 40.48
N GLY A 123 3.11 -7.10 40.92
CA GLY A 123 3.29 -5.83 41.61
C GLY A 123 3.58 -4.64 40.68
N ILE A 124 3.77 -4.87 39.37
CA ILE A 124 3.97 -3.82 38.37
C ILE A 124 2.72 -3.68 37.50
N THR A 125 2.30 -4.77 36.87
CA THR A 125 1.15 -4.80 35.95
C THR A 125 -0.15 -5.15 36.68
N ALA A 126 -0.08 -6.06 37.65
CA ALA A 126 -1.20 -6.42 38.54
C ALA A 126 -0.68 -6.97 39.87
N GLU A 127 -1.56 -7.11 40.87
CA GLU A 127 -1.18 -7.55 42.22
C GLU A 127 -0.74 -9.03 42.29
N ASP A 128 -1.22 -9.87 41.37
CA ASP A 128 -0.91 -11.30 41.34
C ASP A 128 -0.73 -11.83 39.91
N MET A 129 -0.27 -13.08 39.80
CA MET A 129 -0.01 -13.77 38.54
C MET A 129 -1.25 -13.88 37.64
N SER A 130 -2.43 -14.10 38.22
CA SER A 130 -3.69 -14.23 37.47
C SER A 130 -4.10 -12.90 36.83
N GLY A 131 -3.93 -11.81 37.58
CA GLY A 131 -4.10 -10.45 37.10
C GLY A 131 -3.15 -10.12 35.97
N VAL A 132 -1.86 -10.45 36.11
CA VAL A 132 -0.85 -10.23 35.05
C VAL A 132 -1.22 -11.04 33.80
N ALA A 133 -1.50 -12.33 33.94
CA ALA A 133 -1.88 -13.19 32.81
C ALA A 133 -3.12 -12.66 32.08
N THR A 134 -4.14 -12.24 32.84
CA THR A 134 -5.38 -11.67 32.29
C THR A 134 -5.10 -10.36 31.55
N ALA A 135 -4.27 -9.48 32.11
CA ALA A 135 -3.90 -8.20 31.49
C ALA A 135 -3.11 -8.42 30.18
N VAL A 136 -2.16 -9.35 30.17
CA VAL A 136 -1.38 -9.71 28.96
C VAL A 136 -2.30 -10.22 27.85
N LEU A 137 -3.22 -11.15 28.15
CA LEU A 137 -4.14 -11.67 27.13
C LEU A 137 -5.18 -10.63 26.69
N ALA A 138 -5.57 -9.70 27.56
CA ALA A 138 -6.43 -8.59 27.17
C ALA A 138 -5.73 -7.66 26.17
N ALA A 139 -4.47 -7.28 26.46
CA ALA A 139 -3.66 -6.47 25.56
C ALA A 139 -3.41 -7.17 24.21
N GLU A 140 -3.10 -8.48 24.23
CA GLU A 140 -2.93 -9.27 23.00
C GLU A 140 -4.20 -9.27 22.14
N ARG A 141 -5.37 -9.51 22.75
CA ARG A 141 -6.66 -9.47 22.03
C ARG A 141 -6.92 -8.10 21.40
N GLN A 142 -6.67 -7.02 22.14
CA GLN A 142 -6.86 -5.66 21.63
C GLN A 142 -5.94 -5.40 20.42
N TRP A 143 -4.67 -5.79 20.52
CA TRP A 143 -3.72 -5.69 19.41
C TRP A 143 -4.16 -6.51 18.20
N HIS A 144 -4.60 -7.75 18.38
CA HIS A 144 -5.05 -8.59 17.26
C HIS A 144 -6.25 -7.98 16.52
N LEU A 145 -7.20 -7.40 17.24
CA LEU A 145 -8.37 -6.75 16.62
C LEU A 145 -7.96 -5.55 15.75
N VAL A 146 -7.14 -4.66 16.31
CA VAL A 146 -6.66 -3.47 15.59
C VAL A 146 -5.73 -3.86 14.44
N GLY A 147 -4.80 -4.79 14.68
CA GLY A 147 -3.87 -5.30 13.68
C GLY A 147 -4.58 -5.94 12.48
N ALA A 148 -5.64 -6.72 12.72
CA ALA A 148 -6.46 -7.29 11.65
C ALA A 148 -7.19 -6.22 10.83
N ALA A 149 -7.73 -5.18 11.49
CA ALA A 149 -8.39 -4.08 10.80
C ALA A 149 -7.41 -3.27 9.93
N ILE A 150 -6.22 -2.96 10.46
CA ILE A 150 -5.14 -2.31 9.70
C ILE A 150 -4.76 -3.18 8.49
N GLU A 151 -4.60 -4.48 8.69
CA GLU A 151 -4.21 -5.40 7.63
C GLU A 151 -5.25 -5.49 6.51
N ALA A 152 -6.54 -5.49 6.86
CA ALA A 152 -7.63 -5.47 5.89
C ALA A 152 -7.59 -4.22 5.01
N VAL A 153 -7.38 -3.04 5.61
CA VAL A 153 -7.22 -1.77 4.87
C VAL A 153 -5.99 -1.82 3.97
N ARG A 154 -4.85 -2.28 4.50
CA ARG A 154 -3.59 -2.39 3.76
C ARG A 154 -3.73 -3.27 2.53
N LEU A 155 -4.25 -4.48 2.69
CA LEU A 155 -4.40 -5.43 1.59
C LEU A 155 -5.47 -4.96 0.58
N GLY A 156 -6.61 -4.46 1.06
CA GLY A 156 -7.69 -3.94 0.22
C GLY A 156 -7.23 -2.76 -0.65
N ALA A 157 -6.51 -1.80 -0.07
CA ALA A 157 -5.98 -0.66 -0.80
C ALA A 157 -4.93 -1.08 -1.85
N LYS A 158 -4.02 -2.01 -1.49
CA LYS A 158 -3.03 -2.53 -2.45
C LYS A 158 -3.69 -3.25 -3.62
N GLU A 159 -4.77 -3.99 -3.37
CA GLU A 159 -5.52 -4.65 -4.43
C GLU A 159 -6.25 -3.64 -5.33
N ALA A 160 -6.92 -2.65 -4.74
CA ALA A 160 -7.55 -1.57 -5.50
C ALA A 160 -6.54 -0.80 -6.38
N ILE A 161 -5.31 -0.56 -5.91
CA ILE A 161 -4.23 0.02 -6.73
C ILE A 161 -3.75 -0.94 -7.82
N SER A 162 -3.73 -2.26 -7.56
CA SER A 162 -3.36 -3.26 -8.59
C SER A 162 -4.27 -3.14 -9.81
N VAL A 163 -5.58 -3.02 -9.60
CA VAL A 163 -6.60 -3.03 -10.66
C VAL A 163 -6.82 -1.66 -11.32
N ALA A 164 -6.35 -0.55 -10.72
CA ALA A 164 -6.45 0.79 -11.29
C ALA A 164 -5.80 0.84 -12.70
N THR A 165 -6.47 1.38 -13.72
CA THR A 165 -5.94 1.45 -15.08
C THR A 165 -5.13 2.72 -15.33
N THR A 166 -5.36 3.76 -14.51
CA THR A 166 -4.70 5.06 -14.66
C THR A 166 -3.97 5.49 -13.39
N LYS A 167 -3.05 6.44 -13.55
CA LYS A 167 -2.39 7.10 -12.42
C LYS A 167 -3.42 7.78 -11.50
N ALA A 168 -4.41 8.47 -12.07
CA ALA A 168 -5.43 9.20 -11.33
C ALA A 168 -6.32 8.26 -10.49
N GLU A 169 -6.67 7.09 -11.02
CA GLU A 169 -7.41 6.06 -10.26
C GLU A 169 -6.57 5.53 -9.09
N ALA A 170 -5.28 5.25 -9.32
CA ALA A 170 -4.38 4.79 -8.26
C ALA A 170 -4.18 5.84 -7.16
N ASP A 171 -4.03 7.13 -7.55
CA ASP A 171 -3.99 8.27 -6.62
C ASP A 171 -5.26 8.36 -5.78
N ALA A 172 -6.43 8.26 -6.41
CA ALA A 172 -7.71 8.38 -5.73
C ALA A 172 -7.91 7.27 -4.69
N VAL A 173 -7.49 6.03 -5.00
CA VAL A 173 -7.50 4.93 -4.04
C VAL A 173 -6.63 5.26 -2.83
N PHE A 174 -5.39 5.71 -3.05
CA PHE A 174 -4.47 6.05 -1.97
C PHE A 174 -5.01 7.18 -1.08
N ALA A 175 -5.54 8.25 -1.70
CA ALA A 175 -6.10 9.39 -0.99
C ALA A 175 -7.36 9.05 -0.17
N ALA A 176 -8.10 7.99 -0.55
CA ALA A 176 -9.30 7.55 0.14
C ALA A 176 -9.01 6.61 1.33
N ILE A 177 -7.76 6.22 1.56
CA ILE A 177 -7.40 5.31 2.66
C ILE A 177 -7.76 5.95 4.00
N THR A 178 -8.60 5.25 4.76
CA THR A 178 -8.94 5.58 6.14
C THR A 178 -8.50 4.45 7.04
N TRP A 179 -7.57 4.75 7.95
CA TRP A 179 -7.06 3.77 8.91
C TRP A 179 -7.99 3.64 10.13
N PRO A 180 -8.16 2.43 10.69
CA PRO A 180 -9.00 2.22 11.85
C PRO A 180 -8.37 2.84 13.09
N ALA A 181 -9.20 3.49 13.91
CA ALA A 181 -8.85 3.82 15.30
C ALA A 181 -9.18 2.63 16.20
N ALA A 182 -8.48 2.50 17.34
CA ALA A 182 -8.95 1.60 18.39
C ALA A 182 -10.39 1.95 18.78
N ALA A 183 -11.23 0.92 18.90
CA ALA A 183 -12.54 1.07 19.52
C ALA A 183 -12.33 1.61 20.95
N SER A 184 -13.05 2.69 21.28
CA SER A 184 -13.08 3.26 22.63
C SER A 184 -13.98 2.46 23.55
#